data_AF-A0A2T0KLB9-F1
#
_entry.id   AF-A0A2T0KLB9-F1
#
_cell.length_a   1.000
_cell.length_b   1.000
_cell.length_c   1.000
_cell.angle_alpha   90.00
_cell.angle_beta   90.00
_cell.angle_gamma   90.00
#
_symmetry.space_group_name_H-M   'P 1'
#
loop_
_entity.id
_entity.type
_entity.pdbx_description
1 polymer ?
#
loop_
_entity_poly.entity_id
_entity_poly.type
_entity_poly.pdbx_seq_one_letter_code
_entity_poly.pdbx_strand_id
1 'polypeptide(L)'
;MSDLTPAAEKSSQIKIALRTQLLTARRSLPVTARAAAAAEIQDQTHALVRATRARSIAAYVPIGSEPGGPDLPARLLAALPPGGRLLLPVLLPDNDLDWAELTPTATLVAGPRGLLEPSGPRFGVNAVRTVDLLLVPALAVGRDGTRMGRGGGSYDRALARLPQPDALTASRSPQPNPQTASRSPQPDPPVRSRSPQPDPQTAYRSPQPDPPARSGSPQPDSQTVAHLPRYGPLTVALLHDGEDVDDVPAEPHDRRVNAVITPTGGLSHRPLPPAFHLPTSALDHRPM
;
A
#
# COMPACT_ATOMS: atom_id res chain seq x y z
N MET A 1 18.96 -2.06 33.01
CA MET A 1 18.03 -0.93 33.13
C MET A 1 18.55 0.12 32.18
N SER A 2 17.90 0.29 31.02
CA SER A 2 18.48 1.07 29.91
C SER A 2 18.39 2.57 30.19
N ASP A 3 19.54 3.25 30.10
CA ASP A 3 19.68 4.71 30.12
C ASP A 3 18.95 5.32 28.92
N LEU A 4 17.67 5.63 29.10
CA LEU A 4 16.94 6.53 28.21
C LEU A 4 17.22 7.95 28.69
N THR A 5 17.50 8.86 27.75
CA THR A 5 17.63 10.27 28.10
C THR A 5 16.31 10.79 28.68
N PRO A 6 16.31 11.80 29.57
CA PRO A 6 15.06 12.34 30.13
C PRO A 6 14.04 12.77 29.07
N ALA A 7 14.50 13.19 27.89
CA ALA A 7 13.65 13.52 26.75
C ALA A 7 13.01 12.28 26.11
N ALA A 8 13.75 11.17 25.97
CA ALA A 8 13.23 9.92 25.46
C ALA A 8 12.23 9.27 26.45
N GLU A 9 12.49 9.35 27.75
CA GLU A 9 11.54 8.90 28.78
C GLU A 9 10.23 9.69 28.73
N LYS A 10 10.32 11.03 28.64
CA LYS A 10 9.15 11.89 28.50
C LYS A 10 8.36 11.58 27.22
N SER A 11 9.05 11.42 26.09
CA SER A 11 8.42 11.05 24.81
C SER A 11 7.68 9.71 24.93
N SER A 12 8.32 8.70 25.52
CA SER A 12 7.71 7.39 25.77
C SER A 12 6.45 7.47 26.63
N GLN A 13 6.47 8.25 27.72
CA GLN A 13 5.30 8.47 28.58
C GLN A 13 4.14 9.13 27.83
N ILE A 14 4.42 10.15 27.01
CA ILE A 14 3.39 10.82 26.17
C ILE A 14 2.80 9.81 25.17
N LYS A 15 3.64 8.99 24.52
CA LYS A 15 3.15 7.94 23.62
C LYS A 15 2.27 6.91 24.32
N ILE A 16 2.61 6.52 25.55
CA ILE A 16 1.80 5.59 26.35
C ILE A 16 0.43 6.19 26.66
N ALA A 17 0.38 7.47 27.08
CA ALA A 17 -0.87 8.16 27.36
C ALA A 17 -1.74 8.27 26.10
N LEU A 18 -1.18 8.74 24.98
CA LEU A 18 -1.89 8.88 23.71
C LEU A 18 -2.40 7.52 23.20
N ARG A 19 -1.57 6.48 23.27
CA ARG A 19 -1.97 5.10 22.92
C ARG A 19 -3.16 4.63 23.74
N THR A 20 -3.15 4.88 25.05
CA THR A 20 -4.22 4.48 25.96
C THR A 20 -5.53 5.20 25.63
N GLN A 21 -5.45 6.51 25.39
CA GLN A 21 -6.61 7.32 24.99
C GLN A 21 -7.23 6.81 23.69
N LEU A 22 -6.43 6.62 22.65
CA LEU A 22 -6.93 6.23 21.32
C LEU A 22 -7.48 4.80 21.30
N LEU A 23 -6.81 3.86 21.97
CA LEU A 23 -7.34 2.50 22.12
C LEU A 23 -8.66 2.47 22.88
N THR A 24 -8.83 3.33 23.88
CA THR A 24 -10.09 3.49 24.61
C THR A 24 -11.17 4.04 23.67
N ALA A 25 -10.90 5.11 22.94
CA ALA A 25 -11.82 5.67 21.95
C ALA A 25 -12.26 4.62 20.91
N ARG A 26 -11.33 3.85 20.33
CA ARG A 26 -11.64 2.76 19.39
C ARG A 26 -12.57 1.70 19.97
N ARG A 27 -12.38 1.34 21.25
CA ARG A 27 -13.20 0.33 21.93
C ARG A 27 -14.59 0.84 22.23
N SER A 28 -14.73 2.15 22.45
CA SER A 28 -16.01 2.81 22.69
C SER A 28 -16.81 3.08 21.41
N LEU A 29 -16.22 2.95 20.22
CA LEU A 29 -16.96 3.11 18.95
C LEU A 29 -18.06 2.04 18.84
N PRO A 30 -19.33 2.45 18.63
CA PRO A 30 -20.44 1.52 18.41
C PRO A 30 -20.18 0.61 17.21
N VAL A 31 -20.68 -0.63 17.27
CA VAL A 31 -20.48 -1.64 16.22
C VAL A 31 -20.93 -1.13 14.84
N THR A 32 -22.07 -0.45 14.78
CA THR A 32 -22.63 0.13 13.56
C THR A 32 -21.74 1.25 12.99
N ALA A 33 -21.23 2.14 13.86
CA ALA A 33 -20.30 3.19 13.45
C ALA A 33 -18.98 2.61 12.93
N ARG A 34 -18.44 1.56 13.57
CA ARG A 34 -17.24 0.86 13.09
C ARG A 34 -17.47 0.19 11.74
N ALA A 35 -18.64 -0.42 11.52
CA ALA A 35 -18.98 -1.04 10.24
C ALA A 35 -19.10 0.00 9.12
N ALA A 36 -19.74 1.15 9.38
CA ALA A 36 -19.82 2.25 8.43
C ALA A 36 -18.43 2.83 8.10
N ALA A 37 -17.60 3.07 9.12
CA ALA A 37 -16.23 3.52 8.94
C ALA A 37 -15.38 2.52 8.14
N ALA A 38 -15.55 1.22 8.38
CA ALA A 38 -14.87 0.17 7.63
C ALA A 38 -15.27 0.18 6.15
N ALA A 39 -16.56 0.30 5.84
CA ALA A 39 -17.05 0.36 4.46
C ALA A 39 -16.45 1.56 3.70
N GLU A 40 -16.43 2.73 4.33
CA GLU A 40 -15.85 3.93 3.73
C GLU A 40 -14.35 3.78 3.44
N ILE A 41 -13.59 3.24 4.41
CA ILE A 41 -12.16 2.95 4.20
C ILE A 41 -11.96 1.93 3.07
N GLN A 42 -12.81 0.91 2.97
CA GLN A 42 -12.73 -0.08 1.88
C GLN A 42 -12.99 0.55 0.52
N ASP A 43 -13.96 1.46 0.41
CA ASP A 43 -14.26 2.15 -0.84
C ASP A 43 -13.16 3.13 -1.24
N GLN A 44 -12.61 3.87 -0.28
CA GLN A 44 -11.48 4.78 -0.51
C GLN A 44 -10.20 4.02 -0.89
N THR A 45 -9.90 2.89 -0.25
CA THR A 45 -8.76 2.05 -0.63
C THR A 45 -8.95 1.43 -2.01
N HIS A 46 -10.16 0.97 -2.35
CA HIS A 46 -10.46 0.50 -3.71
C HIS A 46 -10.27 1.62 -4.76
N ALA A 47 -10.73 2.84 -4.47
CA ALA A 47 -10.50 4.00 -5.32
C ALA A 47 -9.00 4.33 -5.48
N LEU A 48 -8.22 4.25 -4.41
CA LEU A 48 -6.77 4.45 -4.43
C LEU A 48 -6.06 3.42 -5.32
N VAL A 49 -6.41 2.13 -5.20
CA VAL A 49 -5.84 1.05 -6.04
C VAL A 49 -6.06 1.35 -7.52
N ARG A 50 -7.27 1.79 -7.88
CA ARG A 50 -7.59 2.18 -9.26
C ARG A 50 -6.83 3.43 -9.73
N ALA A 51 -6.77 4.45 -8.89
CA ALA A 51 -6.13 5.73 -9.24
C ALA A 51 -4.62 5.56 -9.46
N THR A 52 -3.97 4.75 -8.63
CA THR A 52 -2.55 4.44 -8.71
C THR A 52 -2.21 3.36 -9.73
N ARG A 53 -3.23 2.64 -10.24
CA ARG A 53 -3.07 1.44 -11.08
C ARG A 53 -2.16 0.40 -10.43
N ALA A 54 -2.24 0.28 -9.11
CA ALA A 54 -1.44 -0.67 -8.35
C ALA A 54 -1.71 -2.09 -8.85
N ARG A 55 -0.65 -2.84 -9.10
CA ARG A 55 -0.70 -4.28 -9.43
C ARG A 55 -0.23 -5.13 -8.26
N SER A 56 0.40 -4.53 -7.27
CA SER A 56 0.92 -5.22 -6.10
C SER A 56 0.66 -4.37 -4.85
N ILE A 57 0.01 -4.99 -3.86
CA ILE A 57 -0.34 -4.35 -2.60
C ILE A 57 0.19 -5.23 -1.47
N ALA A 58 0.81 -4.63 -0.47
CA ALA A 58 0.95 -5.24 0.84
C ALA A 58 -0.04 -4.56 1.80
N ALA A 59 -0.77 -5.34 2.59
CA ALA A 59 -1.75 -4.82 3.55
C ALA A 59 -1.78 -5.68 4.82
N TYR A 60 -2.47 -5.21 5.85
CA TYR A 60 -2.68 -5.95 7.09
C TYR A 60 -4.03 -6.65 7.10
N VAL A 61 -4.19 -7.66 7.96
CA VAL A 61 -5.50 -8.22 8.31
C VAL A 61 -6.00 -7.51 9.56
N PRO A 62 -7.08 -6.72 9.50
CA PRO A 62 -7.55 -5.97 10.65
C PRO A 62 -7.98 -6.88 11.80
N ILE A 63 -7.56 -6.56 13.03
CA ILE A 63 -7.99 -7.26 14.24
C ILE A 63 -8.73 -6.34 15.22
N GLY A 64 -9.81 -6.89 15.80
CA GLY A 64 -10.62 -6.19 16.80
C GLY A 64 -11.25 -4.92 16.23
N SER A 65 -10.85 -3.76 16.76
CA SER A 65 -11.35 -2.44 16.35
C SER A 65 -10.39 -1.70 15.40
N GLU A 66 -9.49 -2.41 14.71
CA GLU A 66 -8.67 -1.76 13.68
C GLU A 66 -9.49 -1.23 12.50
N PRO A 67 -9.05 -0.14 11.86
CA PRO A 67 -9.72 0.42 10.68
C PRO A 67 -9.78 -0.59 9.52
N GLY A 68 -10.78 -0.44 8.65
CA GLY A 68 -10.98 -1.26 7.44
C GLY A 68 -11.81 -2.53 7.64
N GLY A 69 -11.98 -3.02 8.87
CA GLY A 69 -12.84 -4.17 9.19
C GLY A 69 -12.36 -5.51 8.62
N PRO A 70 -13.05 -6.62 8.94
CA PRO A 70 -12.58 -7.97 8.62
C PRO A 70 -12.48 -8.25 7.10
N ASP A 71 -13.30 -7.57 6.29
CA ASP A 71 -13.38 -7.81 4.85
C ASP A 71 -12.33 -7.05 4.03
N LEU A 72 -11.50 -6.21 4.66
CA LEU A 72 -10.50 -5.40 3.96
C LEU A 72 -9.61 -6.22 3.01
N PRO A 73 -9.04 -7.39 3.39
CA PRO A 73 -8.21 -8.18 2.48
C PRO A 73 -8.98 -8.64 1.23
N ALA A 74 -10.23 -9.09 1.39
CA ALA A 74 -11.05 -9.54 0.27
C ALA A 74 -11.41 -8.38 -0.67
N ARG A 75 -11.72 -7.20 -0.12
CA ARG A 75 -11.99 -5.98 -0.90
C ARG A 75 -10.78 -5.51 -1.70
N LEU A 76 -9.58 -5.54 -1.09
CA LEU A 76 -8.32 -5.19 -1.77
C LEU A 76 -7.98 -6.19 -2.88
N LEU A 77 -8.17 -7.49 -2.62
CA LEU A 77 -7.95 -8.53 -3.64
C LEU A 77 -8.88 -8.32 -4.85
N ALA A 78 -10.15 -7.99 -4.61
CA ALA A 78 -11.11 -7.70 -5.67
C ALA A 78 -10.82 -6.39 -6.44
N ALA A 79 -10.13 -5.44 -5.81
CA ALA A 79 -9.74 -4.17 -6.43
C ALA A 79 -8.57 -4.31 -7.43
N LEU A 80 -7.76 -5.36 -7.28
CA LEU A 80 -6.58 -5.58 -8.10
C LEU A 80 -6.95 -6.02 -9.52
N PRO A 81 -6.20 -5.58 -10.55
CA PRO A 81 -6.39 -6.10 -11.90
C PRO A 81 -6.02 -7.59 -11.99
N PRO A 82 -6.44 -8.30 -13.05
CA PRO A 82 -6.02 -9.67 -13.29
C PRO A 82 -4.49 -9.83 -13.22
N GLY A 83 -4.02 -10.83 -12.46
CA GLY A 83 -2.59 -11.06 -12.21
C GLY A 83 -1.97 -10.12 -11.16
N GLY A 84 -2.76 -9.22 -10.57
CA GLY A 84 -2.32 -8.43 -9.42
C GLY A 84 -2.16 -9.29 -8.17
N ARG A 85 -1.32 -8.83 -7.24
CA ARG A 85 -0.96 -9.58 -6.03
C ARG A 85 -1.28 -8.81 -4.76
N LEU A 86 -1.87 -9.49 -3.79
CA LEU A 86 -2.06 -8.99 -2.44
C LEU A 86 -1.20 -9.79 -1.47
N LEU A 87 -0.27 -9.12 -0.80
CA LEU A 87 0.57 -9.69 0.24
C LEU A 87 0.02 -9.34 1.61
N LEU A 88 -0.10 -10.33 2.49
CA LEU A 88 -0.48 -10.17 3.88
C LEU A 88 0.65 -10.61 4.80
N PRO A 89 0.77 -10.00 6.00
CA PRO A 89 1.86 -10.28 6.92
C PRO A 89 1.72 -11.68 7.51
N VAL A 90 2.87 -12.30 7.71
CA VAL A 90 3.06 -13.49 8.53
C VAL A 90 4.03 -13.12 9.64
N LEU A 91 3.60 -13.28 10.88
CA LEU A 91 4.35 -12.81 12.03
C LEU A 91 5.48 -13.78 12.37
N LEU A 92 6.72 -13.26 12.41
CA LEU A 92 7.89 -14.03 12.79
C LEU A 92 8.14 -14.00 14.32
N PRO A 93 8.89 -14.98 14.88
CA PRO A 93 9.18 -15.05 16.31
C PRO A 93 9.87 -13.82 16.90
N ASP A 94 10.66 -13.10 16.10
CA ASP A 94 11.34 -11.84 16.46
C ASP A 94 10.44 -10.59 16.31
N ASN A 95 9.14 -10.81 16.08
CA ASN A 95 8.13 -9.82 15.75
C ASN A 95 8.33 -9.10 14.41
N ASP A 96 9.22 -9.55 13.55
CA ASP A 96 9.29 -9.07 12.16
C ASP A 96 8.16 -9.64 11.30
N LEU A 97 8.01 -9.12 10.09
CA LEU A 97 6.95 -9.49 9.15
C LEU A 97 7.55 -10.13 7.91
N ASP A 98 7.27 -11.42 7.75
CA ASP A 98 7.29 -12.08 6.44
C ASP A 98 5.97 -11.78 5.71
N TRP A 99 5.90 -12.12 4.42
CA TRP A 99 4.79 -11.76 3.54
C TRP A 99 4.41 -12.94 2.70
N ALA A 100 3.13 -13.29 2.71
CA ALA A 100 2.59 -14.34 1.87
C ALA A 100 1.39 -13.82 1.06
N GLU A 101 1.22 -14.36 -0.13
CA GLU A 101 0.17 -13.93 -1.04
C GLU A 101 -1.19 -14.47 -0.61
N LEU A 102 -2.20 -13.59 -0.57
CA LEU A 102 -3.59 -13.99 -0.49
C LEU A 102 -4.09 -14.24 -1.91
N THR A 103 -4.34 -15.50 -2.26
CA THR A 103 -5.02 -15.88 -3.49
C THR A 103 -6.53 -16.04 -3.24
N PRO A 104 -7.37 -16.03 -4.29
CA PRO A 104 -8.80 -16.29 -4.15
C PRO A 104 -9.15 -17.66 -3.53
N THR A 105 -8.22 -18.62 -3.62
CA THR A 105 -8.35 -19.97 -3.07
C THR A 105 -7.62 -20.15 -1.73
N ALA A 106 -6.78 -19.19 -1.33
CA ALA A 106 -6.05 -19.26 -0.08
C ALA A 106 -6.98 -18.97 1.09
N THR A 107 -6.86 -19.78 2.14
CA THR A 107 -7.52 -19.55 3.41
C THR A 107 -6.61 -18.75 4.33
N LEU A 108 -7.22 -17.84 5.09
CA LEU A 108 -6.60 -17.25 6.26
C LEU A 108 -6.69 -18.25 7.41
N VAL A 109 -5.54 -18.60 7.99
CA VAL A 109 -5.43 -19.54 9.10
C VAL A 109 -5.06 -18.82 10.38
N ALA A 110 -5.39 -19.42 11.52
CA ALA A 110 -5.01 -18.88 12.82
C ALA A 110 -3.48 -18.89 12.98
N GLY A 111 -2.92 -17.71 13.20
CA GLY A 111 -1.51 -17.48 13.50
C GLY A 111 -1.27 -17.11 14.97
N PRO A 112 -0.01 -16.78 15.33
CA PRO A 112 0.33 -16.39 16.68
C PRO A 112 -0.44 -15.15 17.15
N ARG A 113 -0.70 -15.04 18.46
CA ARG A 113 -1.35 -13.87 19.09
C ARG A 113 -2.76 -13.57 18.54
N GLY A 114 -3.46 -14.58 18.03
CA GLY A 114 -4.82 -14.44 17.48
C GLY A 114 -4.87 -13.70 16.14
N LEU A 115 -3.72 -13.60 15.44
CA LEU A 115 -3.66 -13.06 14.09
C LEU A 115 -4.21 -14.07 13.09
N LEU A 116 -4.61 -13.57 11.93
CA LEU A 116 -4.95 -14.38 10.77
C LEU A 116 -3.85 -14.22 9.73
N GLU A 117 -3.33 -15.34 9.24
CA GLU A 117 -2.19 -15.38 8.32
C GLU A 117 -2.59 -16.12 7.03
N PRO A 118 -2.13 -15.68 5.85
CA PRO A 118 -2.31 -16.43 4.63
C PRO A 118 -1.55 -17.77 4.70
N SER A 119 -2.21 -18.86 4.28
CA SER A 119 -1.59 -20.19 4.17
C SER A 119 -0.67 -20.37 2.95
N GLY A 120 -0.57 -19.33 2.10
CA GLY A 120 0.18 -19.36 0.86
C GLY A 120 1.70 -19.31 1.01
N PRO A 121 2.44 -19.35 -0.12
CA PRO A 121 3.90 -19.26 -0.13
C PRO A 121 4.38 -17.95 0.48
N ARG A 122 5.45 -18.03 1.28
CA ARG A 122 6.13 -16.88 1.87
C ARG A 122 7.20 -16.34 0.92
N PHE A 123 7.28 -15.02 0.81
CA PHE A 123 8.19 -14.29 -0.08
C PHE A 123 9.35 -13.59 0.65
N GLY A 124 9.42 -13.72 1.97
CA GLY A 124 10.46 -13.13 2.81
C GLY A 124 10.16 -11.69 3.21
N VAL A 125 10.87 -11.23 4.24
CA VAL A 125 10.74 -9.89 4.84
C VAL A 125 10.98 -8.73 3.86
N ASN A 126 11.63 -9.00 2.72
CA ASN A 126 11.95 -7.99 1.70
C ASN A 126 10.86 -7.82 0.64
N ALA A 127 9.81 -8.66 0.63
CA ALA A 127 8.76 -8.62 -0.39
C ALA A 127 8.02 -7.26 -0.43
N VAL A 128 7.92 -6.56 0.70
CA VAL A 128 7.35 -5.20 0.76
C VAL A 128 8.11 -4.15 -0.06
N ARG A 129 9.36 -4.41 -0.43
CA ARG A 129 10.14 -3.46 -1.23
C ARG A 129 9.66 -3.39 -2.68
N THR A 130 8.92 -4.40 -3.14
CA THR A 130 8.54 -4.56 -4.54
C THR A 130 7.06 -4.27 -4.81
N VAL A 131 6.29 -3.90 -3.78
CA VAL A 131 4.87 -3.56 -3.95
C VAL A 131 4.71 -2.13 -4.46
N ASP A 132 3.55 -1.83 -5.05
CA ASP A 132 3.19 -0.47 -5.47
C ASP A 132 2.61 0.32 -4.28
N LEU A 133 1.80 -0.35 -3.45
CA LEU A 133 1.15 0.21 -2.27
C LEU A 133 1.43 -0.64 -1.02
N LEU A 134 1.74 0.01 0.09
CA LEU A 134 1.81 -0.62 1.41
C LEU A 134 0.80 0.04 2.35
N LEU A 135 -0.28 -0.67 2.68
CA LEU A 135 -1.27 -0.25 3.66
C LEU A 135 -0.85 -0.73 5.05
N VAL A 136 -0.67 0.20 5.98
CA VAL A 136 -0.18 -0.10 7.33
C VAL A 136 -1.21 0.23 8.40
N PRO A 137 -1.28 -0.55 9.49
CA PRO A 137 -2.05 -0.17 10.66
C PRO A 137 -1.28 0.90 11.46
N ALA A 138 -2.04 1.81 12.05
CA ALA A 138 -1.55 2.80 12.99
C ALA A 138 -2.59 3.02 14.09
N LEU A 139 -2.19 3.64 15.20
CA LEU A 139 -3.08 4.22 16.20
C LEU A 139 -3.22 5.72 16.03
N ALA A 140 -2.14 6.39 15.62
CA ALA A 140 -2.13 7.80 15.28
C ALA A 140 -1.12 8.06 14.17
N VAL A 141 -1.37 9.10 13.38
CA VAL A 141 -0.39 9.70 12.49
C VAL A 141 -0.40 11.21 12.66
N GLY A 142 0.77 11.81 12.81
CA GLY A 142 0.96 13.26 12.87
C GLY A 142 0.93 13.92 11.49
N ARG A 143 0.82 15.25 11.46
CA ARG A 143 0.83 16.03 10.20
C ARG A 143 2.13 15.89 9.40
N ASP A 144 3.23 15.56 10.07
CA ASP A 144 4.54 15.31 9.48
C ASP A 144 4.72 13.88 8.92
N GLY A 145 3.71 13.02 9.10
CA GLY A 145 3.71 11.61 8.71
C GLY A 145 4.23 10.66 9.77
N THR A 146 4.65 11.13 10.94
CA THR A 146 5.10 10.28 12.06
C THR A 146 3.96 9.39 12.53
N ARG A 147 4.21 8.07 12.56
CA ARG A 147 3.21 7.05 12.83
C ARG A 147 3.43 6.43 14.21
N MET A 148 2.36 6.33 14.99
CA MET A 148 2.36 5.55 16.23
C MET A 148 1.67 4.21 16.03
N GLY A 149 2.38 3.11 16.26
CA GLY A 149 1.80 1.77 16.33
C GLY A 149 1.39 1.33 17.75
N ARG A 150 1.00 0.06 17.89
CA ARG A 150 0.68 -0.58 19.17
C ARG A 150 1.89 -0.87 20.08
N GLY A 151 3.12 -0.68 19.59
CA GLY A 151 4.36 -0.82 20.37
C GLY A 151 5.22 -2.05 20.06
N GLY A 152 4.78 -2.96 19.18
CA GLY A 152 5.54 -4.17 18.83
C GLY A 152 6.66 -3.97 17.79
N GLY A 153 6.75 -2.80 17.15
CA GLY A 153 7.79 -2.46 16.17
C GLY A 153 7.76 -3.24 14.85
N SER A 154 6.78 -4.12 14.62
CA SER A 154 6.72 -4.98 13.41
C SER A 154 6.68 -4.17 12.12
N TYR A 155 5.81 -3.16 12.07
CA TYR A 155 5.72 -2.28 10.90
C TYR A 155 6.88 -1.29 10.81
N ASP A 156 7.52 -0.92 11.92
CA ASP A 156 8.71 -0.06 11.88
C ASP A 156 9.90 -0.80 11.24
N ARG A 157 10.05 -2.10 11.53
CA ARG A 157 11.02 -2.98 10.83
C ARG A 157 10.69 -3.15 9.34
N ALA A 158 9.42 -3.37 8.99
CA ALA A 158 9.01 -3.48 7.59
C ALA A 158 9.25 -2.17 6.82
N LEU A 159 8.85 -1.02 7.38
CA LEU A 159 9.02 0.30 6.78
C LEU A 159 10.50 0.71 6.66
N ALA A 160 11.35 0.28 7.59
CA ALA A 160 12.79 0.53 7.53
C ALA A 160 13.49 -0.11 6.32
N ARG A 161 12.86 -1.09 5.65
CA ARG A 161 13.38 -1.74 4.43
C ARG A 161 13.08 -0.98 3.15
N LEU A 162 12.14 -0.04 3.22
CA LEU A 162 11.73 0.74 2.06
C LEU A 162 12.81 1.77 1.73
N PRO A 163 13.05 2.02 0.42
CA PRO A 163 13.96 3.08 0.03
C PRO A 163 13.45 4.40 0.62
N GLN A 164 14.35 5.11 1.31
CA GLN A 164 14.05 6.49 1.71
C GLN A 164 14.10 7.35 0.45
N PRO A 165 13.20 8.34 0.29
CA PRO A 165 13.30 9.27 -0.82
C PRO A 165 14.62 10.03 -0.70
N ASP A 166 15.56 9.77 -1.61
CA ASP A 166 16.84 10.47 -1.65
C ASP A 166 16.62 11.95 -1.95
N ALA A 167 17.34 12.79 -1.20
CA ALA A 167 17.42 14.24 -1.33
C ALA A 167 17.63 14.74 -2.77
N LEU A 168 18.36 13.97 -3.57
CA LEU A 168 18.72 14.29 -4.95
C LEU A 168 17.54 14.16 -5.94
N THR A 169 16.45 13.50 -5.54
CA THR A 169 15.32 13.21 -6.43
C THR A 169 14.20 14.26 -6.35
N ALA A 170 14.09 14.97 -5.21
CA ALA A 170 13.11 16.04 -5.03
C ALA A 170 13.37 17.28 -5.92
N SER A 171 14.60 17.44 -6.44
CA SER A 171 14.96 18.53 -7.35
C SER A 171 14.46 18.34 -8.80
N ARG A 172 13.87 17.19 -9.15
CA ARG A 172 13.30 16.94 -10.49
C ARG A 172 11.78 16.92 -10.44
N SER A 173 11.17 18.08 -10.17
CA SER A 173 9.77 18.29 -10.52
C SER A 173 9.61 18.14 -12.05
N PRO A 174 8.58 17.44 -12.55
CA PRO A 174 8.24 17.51 -13.96
C PRO A 174 7.69 18.91 -14.23
N GLN A 175 8.46 19.74 -14.94
CA GLN A 175 7.90 20.98 -15.49
C GLN A 175 6.79 20.61 -16.48
N PRO A 176 5.62 21.25 -16.42
CA PRO A 176 4.60 21.07 -17.44
C PRO A 176 5.15 21.59 -18.78
N ASN A 177 5.16 20.70 -19.77
CA ASN A 177 5.63 20.99 -21.13
C ASN A 177 4.69 22.05 -21.76
N PRO A 178 5.15 23.23 -22.22
CA PRO A 178 4.26 24.30 -22.68
C PRO A 178 3.73 24.09 -24.12
N GLN A 179 3.60 22.86 -24.61
CA GLN A 179 3.21 22.58 -26.01
C GLN A 179 1.92 21.75 -26.17
N THR A 180 0.94 21.94 -25.29
CA THR A 180 -0.46 21.60 -25.60
C THR A 180 -1.30 22.87 -25.66
N ALA A 181 -1.00 23.72 -26.64
CA ALA A 181 -1.90 24.76 -27.10
C ALA A 181 -2.42 24.38 -28.49
N SER A 182 -3.74 24.36 -28.62
CA SER A 182 -4.52 24.46 -29.86
C SER A 182 -4.49 23.28 -30.84
N ARG A 183 -5.39 22.32 -30.62
CA ARG A 183 -6.18 21.74 -31.72
C ARG A 183 -7.64 21.61 -31.30
N SER A 184 -8.47 22.48 -31.89
CA SER A 184 -9.94 22.39 -31.84
C SER A 184 -10.41 21.14 -32.62
N PRO A 185 -11.48 20.44 -32.19
CA PRO A 185 -12.02 19.30 -32.94
C PRO A 185 -12.91 19.81 -34.09
N GLN A 186 -12.68 19.33 -35.31
CA GLN A 186 -13.65 19.44 -36.42
C GLN A 186 -14.79 18.41 -36.21
N PRO A 187 -16.03 18.72 -36.62
CA PRO A 187 -17.14 17.77 -36.52
C PRO A 187 -17.13 16.74 -37.65
N ASP A 188 -17.53 15.51 -37.31
CA ASP A 188 -17.63 14.34 -38.20
C ASP A 188 -18.73 14.48 -39.28
N PRO A 189 -18.54 13.91 -40.48
CA PRO A 189 -19.60 13.78 -41.48
C PRO A 189 -20.52 12.56 -41.23
N PRO A 190 -21.77 12.56 -41.75
CA PRO A 190 -22.84 11.69 -41.26
C PRO A 190 -22.79 10.24 -41.75
N VAL A 191 -23.24 9.37 -40.85
CA VAL A 191 -23.42 7.91 -40.98
C VAL A 191 -24.42 7.56 -42.10
N ARG A 192 -24.04 6.64 -43.00
CA ARG A 192 -24.97 5.94 -43.90
C ARG A 192 -25.22 4.52 -43.40
N SER A 193 -26.46 4.29 -43.01
CA SER A 193 -27.04 3.02 -42.62
C SER A 193 -27.11 2.06 -43.82
N ARG A 194 -26.61 0.82 -43.66
CA ARG A 194 -27.02 -0.32 -44.49
C ARG A 194 -27.23 -1.54 -43.60
N SER A 195 -28.48 -1.96 -43.53
CA SER A 195 -28.94 -3.23 -42.98
C SER A 195 -28.43 -4.41 -43.82
N PRO A 196 -28.25 -5.60 -43.22
CA PRO A 196 -28.32 -6.85 -43.97
C PRO A 196 -29.46 -7.75 -43.48
N GLN A 197 -30.17 -8.36 -44.43
CA GLN A 197 -31.13 -9.46 -44.28
C GLN A 197 -30.73 -10.60 -45.26
N PRO A 198 -31.24 -11.84 -45.15
CA PRO A 198 -30.42 -13.01 -44.78
C PRO A 198 -30.41 -14.20 -45.76
N ASP A 199 -29.50 -15.16 -45.50
CA ASP A 199 -29.48 -16.64 -45.77
C ASP A 199 -29.59 -17.17 -47.23
N PRO A 200 -29.32 -18.48 -47.56
CA PRO A 200 -29.01 -19.67 -46.72
C PRO A 200 -27.91 -20.65 -47.20
N GLN A 201 -27.59 -21.63 -46.33
CA GLN A 201 -27.19 -23.04 -46.56
C GLN A 201 -25.87 -23.39 -47.29
N THR A 202 -25.00 -24.18 -46.64
CA THR A 202 -24.77 -25.62 -46.95
C THR A 202 -23.61 -26.24 -46.15
N ALA A 203 -23.82 -27.48 -45.71
CA ALA A 203 -22.86 -28.56 -45.40
C ALA A 203 -22.10 -28.58 -44.07
N TYR A 204 -22.59 -29.47 -43.21
CA TYR A 204 -21.84 -30.30 -42.25
C TYR A 204 -20.54 -30.85 -42.85
N ARG A 205 -19.41 -30.64 -42.16
CA ARG A 205 -18.21 -31.46 -42.29
C ARG A 205 -17.57 -31.62 -40.91
N SER A 206 -17.57 -32.83 -40.40
CA SER A 206 -16.88 -33.23 -39.17
C SER A 206 -15.37 -32.99 -39.30
N PRO A 207 -14.68 -32.42 -38.30
CA PRO A 207 -13.22 -32.36 -38.29
C PRO A 207 -12.62 -33.66 -37.73
N GLN A 208 -11.62 -34.20 -38.43
CA GLN A 208 -10.76 -35.27 -37.92
C GLN A 208 -9.88 -34.75 -36.77
N PRO A 209 -9.48 -35.60 -35.81
CA PRO A 209 -8.60 -35.19 -34.72
C PRO A 209 -7.15 -35.03 -35.19
N ASP A 210 -6.54 -33.91 -34.80
CA ASP A 210 -5.10 -33.66 -34.94
C ASP A 210 -4.26 -34.60 -34.04
N PRO A 211 -3.03 -34.98 -34.46
CA PRO A 211 -2.13 -35.78 -33.65
C PRO A 211 -1.61 -34.99 -32.43
N PRO A 212 -1.27 -35.66 -31.31
CA PRO A 212 -0.92 -34.97 -30.07
C PRO A 212 0.37 -34.14 -30.23
N ALA A 213 0.26 -32.85 -29.92
CA ALA A 213 1.38 -31.94 -29.79
C ALA A 213 2.32 -32.41 -28.67
N ARG A 214 3.62 -32.36 -28.95
CA ARG A 214 4.70 -32.69 -28.03
C ARG A 214 4.59 -31.87 -26.75
N SER A 215 4.69 -32.56 -25.61
CA SER A 215 4.94 -31.99 -24.29
C SER A 215 6.23 -31.18 -24.33
N GLY A 216 6.10 -29.86 -24.42
CA GLY A 216 7.14 -28.89 -24.13
C GLY A 216 6.70 -28.12 -22.89
N SER A 217 7.30 -28.43 -21.75
CA SER A 217 7.14 -27.65 -20.52
C SER A 217 7.53 -26.19 -20.79
N PRO A 218 6.73 -25.18 -20.42
CA PRO A 218 7.18 -23.80 -20.49
C PRO A 218 8.26 -23.62 -19.41
N GLN A 219 9.52 -23.47 -19.83
CA GLN A 219 10.55 -22.90 -18.96
C GLN A 219 10.14 -21.46 -18.64
N PRO A 220 10.11 -21.03 -17.37
CA PRO A 220 9.81 -19.64 -17.05
C PRO A 220 10.96 -18.77 -17.52
N ASP A 221 10.66 -17.85 -18.44
CA ASP A 221 11.58 -16.83 -18.90
C ASP A 221 12.16 -16.07 -17.70
N SER A 222 13.45 -16.34 -17.45
CA SER A 222 14.27 -15.65 -16.46
C SER A 222 14.62 -14.26 -16.98
N GLN A 223 13.62 -13.39 -17.14
CA GLN A 223 13.81 -11.97 -17.47
C GLN A 223 12.52 -11.12 -17.37
N THR A 224 11.68 -11.35 -16.35
CA THR A 224 10.80 -10.25 -15.89
C THR A 224 11.63 -9.36 -14.97
N VAL A 225 12.25 -8.33 -15.54
CA VAL A 225 12.82 -7.24 -14.75
C VAL A 225 11.66 -6.63 -13.97
N ALA A 226 11.58 -6.91 -12.67
CA ALA A 226 10.61 -6.28 -11.78
C ALA A 226 10.75 -4.77 -11.95
N HIS A 227 9.70 -4.12 -12.48
CA HIS A 227 9.65 -2.67 -12.56
C HIS A 227 9.58 -2.14 -11.14
N LEU A 228 10.74 -1.88 -10.54
CA LEU A 228 10.82 -1.27 -9.22
C LEU A 228 10.26 0.16 -9.35
N PRO A 229 9.23 0.54 -8.58
CA PRO A 229 8.76 1.91 -8.58
C PRO A 229 9.95 2.82 -8.21
N ARG A 230 10.16 3.88 -9.00
CA ARG A 230 11.30 4.81 -8.87
C ARG A 230 11.42 5.48 -7.49
N TYR A 231 10.41 5.33 -6.62
CA TYR A 231 10.27 5.98 -5.32
C TYR A 231 9.93 5.03 -4.16
N GLY A 232 10.02 3.70 -4.36
CA GLY A 232 9.48 2.74 -3.39
C GLY A 232 7.95 2.71 -3.36
N PRO A 233 7.33 1.84 -2.55
CA PRO A 233 5.87 1.78 -2.43
C PRO A 233 5.32 3.05 -1.82
N LEU A 234 4.12 3.47 -2.24
CA LEU A 234 3.35 4.47 -1.52
C LEU A 234 2.85 3.85 -0.21
N THR A 235 3.31 4.38 0.92
CA THR A 235 2.89 3.92 2.25
C THR A 235 1.68 4.72 2.75
N VAL A 236 0.61 4.02 3.10
CA VAL A 236 -0.66 4.65 3.52
C VAL A 236 -1.12 4.04 4.85
N ALA A 237 -1.32 4.88 5.85
CA ALA A 237 -1.92 4.44 7.11
C ALA A 237 -3.44 4.52 7.04
N LEU A 238 -4.13 3.45 7.45
CA LEU A 238 -5.58 3.46 7.62
C LEU A 238 -5.90 3.81 9.08
N LEU A 239 -6.82 4.76 9.27
CA LEU A 239 -7.13 5.38 10.56
C LEU A 239 -8.64 5.50 10.73
N HIS A 240 -9.13 5.51 11.97
CA HIS A 240 -10.45 6.05 12.29
C HIS A 240 -10.39 7.58 12.34
N ASP A 241 -11.53 8.24 12.27
CA ASP A 241 -11.60 9.68 12.51
C ASP A 241 -11.13 10.00 13.94
N GLY A 242 -10.36 11.09 14.08
CA GLY A 242 -9.71 11.48 15.35
C GLY A 242 -8.32 10.87 15.60
N GLU A 243 -7.83 10.03 14.69
CA GLU A 243 -6.49 9.42 14.79
C GLU A 243 -5.46 10.06 13.84
N ASP A 244 -5.93 10.90 12.91
CA ASP A 244 -5.10 11.89 12.23
C ASP A 244 -4.94 13.11 13.14
N VAL A 245 -3.83 13.15 13.87
CA VAL A 245 -3.58 14.12 14.95
C VAL A 245 -2.58 15.18 14.51
N ASP A 246 -2.48 16.27 15.27
CA ASP A 246 -1.55 17.34 14.93
C ASP A 246 -0.09 16.89 15.07
N ASP A 247 0.23 16.21 16.16
CA ASP A 247 1.59 15.72 16.45
C ASP A 247 1.59 14.33 17.08
N VAL A 248 2.62 13.57 16.71
CA VAL A 248 2.95 12.28 17.33
C VAL A 248 4.41 12.39 17.77
N PRO A 249 4.71 12.22 19.08
CA PRO A 249 6.10 12.25 19.53
C PRO A 249 6.94 11.26 18.73
N ALA A 250 8.02 11.72 18.11
CA ALA A 250 8.89 10.88 17.31
C ALA A 250 10.06 10.34 18.13
N GLU A 251 10.46 9.10 17.86
CA GLU A 251 11.69 8.46 18.28
C GLU A 251 12.52 8.07 17.05
N PRO A 252 13.85 7.90 17.15
CA PRO A 252 14.72 7.65 15.99
C PRO A 252 14.35 6.42 15.16
N HIS A 253 13.62 5.47 15.74
CA HIS A 253 13.18 4.25 15.06
C HIS A 253 11.76 4.35 14.46
N ASP A 254 11.00 5.41 14.74
CA ASP A 254 9.67 5.59 14.18
C ASP A 254 9.77 5.85 12.68
N ARG A 255 9.01 5.09 11.89
CA ARG A 255 8.98 5.26 10.44
C ARG A 255 7.72 5.99 10.00
N ARG A 256 7.92 7.00 9.16
CA ARG A 256 6.85 7.84 8.61
C ARG A 256 6.08 7.13 7.51
N VAL A 257 4.85 7.58 7.29
CA VAL A 257 4.00 7.20 6.15
C VAL A 257 3.84 8.37 5.17
N ASN A 258 3.53 8.06 3.91
CA ASN A 258 3.36 9.07 2.85
C ASN A 258 1.95 9.64 2.77
N ALA A 259 0.96 8.90 3.28
CA ALA A 259 -0.42 9.35 3.30
C ALA A 259 -1.21 8.65 4.43
N VAL A 260 -2.39 9.18 4.71
CA VAL A 260 -3.39 8.56 5.57
C VAL A 260 -4.73 8.48 4.83
N ILE A 261 -5.57 7.54 5.25
CA ILE A 261 -6.98 7.45 4.87
C ILE A 261 -7.80 7.40 6.17
N THR A 262 -8.77 8.31 6.31
CA THR A 262 -9.80 8.26 7.36
C THR A 262 -11.19 8.21 6.72
N PRO A 263 -12.22 7.65 7.40
CA PRO A 263 -13.56 7.54 6.85
C PRO A 263 -14.08 8.89 6.32
N THR A 264 -14.09 9.93 7.14
CA THR A 264 -14.65 11.21 6.74
C THR A 264 -13.68 12.06 5.91
N GLY A 265 -12.37 11.95 6.18
CA GLY A 265 -11.33 12.81 5.60
C GLY A 265 -10.80 12.34 4.25
N GLY A 266 -11.00 11.07 3.88
CA GLY A 266 -10.46 10.54 2.64
C GLY A 266 -8.93 10.40 2.67
N LEU A 267 -8.34 10.28 1.48
CA LEU A 267 -6.89 10.26 1.29
C LEU A 267 -6.28 11.64 1.55
N SER A 268 -5.31 11.71 2.46
CA SER A 268 -4.54 12.91 2.75
C SER A 268 -3.03 12.62 2.72
N HIS A 269 -2.27 13.35 1.90
CA HIS A 269 -0.83 13.19 1.79
C HIS A 269 -0.07 13.80 2.96
N ARG A 270 1.08 13.22 3.28
CA ARG A 270 2.02 13.72 4.28
C ARG A 270 3.27 14.27 3.60
N PRO A 271 3.88 15.32 4.17
CA PRO A 271 5.11 15.86 3.62
C PRO A 271 6.19 14.78 3.64
N LEU A 272 6.96 14.70 2.56
CA LEU A 272 8.17 13.88 2.55
C LEU A 272 9.10 14.38 3.66
N PRO A 273 9.85 13.49 4.34
CA PRO A 273 10.86 13.92 5.29
C PRO A 273 11.78 14.94 4.59
N PRO A 274 12.14 16.05 5.24
CA PRO A 274 13.11 16.97 4.67
C PRO A 274 14.36 16.15 4.35
N ALA A 275 14.71 16.13 3.08
CA ALA A 275 16.00 15.68 2.59
C ALA A 275 17.08 16.25 3.51
N PHE A 276 17.75 15.41 4.31
CA PHE A 276 18.85 15.85 5.16
C PHE A 276 19.82 16.65 4.30
N HIS A 277 19.83 17.98 4.47
CA HIS A 277 20.86 18.81 3.88
C HIS A 277 22.15 18.39 4.56
N LEU A 278 23.03 17.73 3.80
CA LEU A 278 24.44 17.72 4.16
C LEU A 278 24.86 19.19 4.26
N PRO A 279 25.54 19.62 5.33
CA PRO A 279 26.13 20.95 5.34
C PRO A 279 27.08 21.02 4.15
N THR A 280 26.74 21.84 3.16
CA THR A 280 27.67 22.27 2.13
C THR A 280 28.74 23.07 2.84
N SER A 281 29.86 22.43 3.14
CA SER A 281 31.03 23.12 3.68
C SER A 281 32.30 22.53 3.09
N ALA A 282 32.95 23.41 2.30
CA ALA A 282 34.35 23.41 1.89
C ALA A 282 34.82 22.37 0.86
N LEU A 283 34.47 22.61 -0.40
CA LEU A 283 35.44 22.49 -1.50
C LEU A 283 35.75 23.91 -2.00
N ASP A 284 36.51 24.66 -1.20
CA ASP A 284 37.27 25.78 -1.73
C ASP A 284 38.70 25.65 -1.20
N HIS A 285 39.57 25.12 -2.06
CA HIS A 285 40.98 25.45 -2.15
C HIS A 285 41.53 24.77 -3.41
N ARG A 286 41.54 25.53 -4.52
CA ARG A 286 42.41 25.25 -5.67
C ARG A 286 43.88 25.54 -5.28
N PRO A 287 44.85 24.76 -5.78
CA PRO A 287 46.26 25.10 -5.64
C PRO A 287 46.65 26.20 -6.64
N MET A 288 47.52 27.11 -6.22
CA MET A 288 48.41 27.90 -7.08
C MET A 288 49.83 27.38 -6.86
#